data_AF-A0A5A7ZZU9-F1
#
_entry.id   AF-A0A5A7ZZU9-F1
#
_cell.length_a   1.000
_cell.length_b   1.000
_cell.length_c   1.000
_cell.angle_alpha   90.00
_cell.angle_beta   90.00
_cell.angle_gamma   90.00
#
_symmetry.space_group_name_H-M   'P 1'
#
loop_
_entity.id
_entity.type
_entity.pdbx_description
1 polymer ?
#
loop_
_entity_poly.entity_id
_entity_poly.type
_entity_poly.pdbx_seq_one_letter_code
_entity_poly.pdbx_strand_id
1 'polypeptide(L)' 'MAEIINLRQVRKARARAQADAQAETNRIAFGQPKKAKTLQQRRKALEAERHEGHRLERPEPDSDPAE' A
#
# COMPACT_ATOMS: atom_id res chain seq x y z
N MET A 1 -17.00 -13.33 -29.27
CA MET A 1 -15.58 -13.34 -29.71
C MET A 1 -14.75 -12.91 -28.52
N ALA A 2 -13.79 -13.71 -28.07
CA ALA A 2 -12.96 -13.37 -26.91
C ALA A 2 -11.70 -12.63 -27.36
N GLU A 3 -11.34 -11.57 -26.64
CA GLU A 3 -10.12 -10.81 -26.90
C GLU A 3 -8.93 -11.54 -26.27
N ILE A 4 -8.03 -12.06 -27.10
CA ILE A 4 -6.85 -12.79 -26.63
C ILE A 4 -5.76 -11.77 -26.31
N ILE A 5 -5.55 -11.51 -25.02
CA ILE A 5 -4.53 -10.56 -24.55
C ILE A 5 -3.24 -11.27 -24.10
N ASN A 6 -2.10 -10.62 -24.32
CA ASN A 6 -0.81 -11.14 -23.89
C ASN A 6 -0.52 -10.75 -22.44
N LEU A 7 -0.69 -11.72 -21.52
CA LEU A 7 -0.47 -11.51 -20.09
C LEU A 7 0.97 -11.10 -19.73
N ARG A 8 1.99 -11.49 -20.52
CA ARG A 8 3.38 -11.08 -20.28
C ARG A 8 3.56 -9.58 -20.49
N GLN A 9 2.96 -9.04 -21.54
CA GLN A 9 3.00 -7.60 -21.82
C GLN A 9 2.26 -6.81 -20.75
N VAL A 10 1.09 -7.29 -20.31
CA VAL A 10 0.32 -6.68 -19.22
C VAL A 10 1.11 -6.64 -17.92
N ARG A 11 1.73 -7.77 -17.51
CA ARG A 11 2.57 -7.82 -16.31
C ARG A 11 3.75 -6.85 -16.41
N LYS A 12 4.40 -6.77 -17.57
CA LYS A 12 5.51 -5.83 -17.82
C LYS A 12 5.05 -4.38 -17.72
N ALA A 13 3.90 -4.05 -18.30
CA ALA A 13 3.32 -2.71 -18.21
C ALA A 13 3.01 -2.34 -16.76
N ARG A 14 2.40 -3.25 -16.00
CA ARG A 14 2.13 -3.06 -14.56
C ARG A 14 3.41 -2.83 -13.76
N ALA A 15 4.45 -3.62 -14.01
CA ALA A 15 5.74 -3.47 -13.33
C ALA A 15 6.40 -2.11 -13.63
N ARG A 16 6.35 -1.64 -14.89
CA ARG A 16 6.83 -0.29 -15.24
C ARG A 16 6.03 0.80 -14.54
N ALA A 17 4.70 0.72 -14.59
CA ALA A 17 3.84 1.71 -13.94
C ALA A 17 4.08 1.78 -12.43
N GLN A 18 4.32 0.64 -11.76
CA GLN A 18 4.70 0.60 -10.35
C GLN A 18 6.05 1.29 -10.10
N ALA A 19 7.05 1.04 -10.94
CA ALA A 19 8.36 1.68 -10.84
C ALA A 19 8.27 3.20 -11.06
N ASP A 20 7.48 3.64 -12.03
CA ASP A 20 7.26 5.06 -12.33
C ASP A 20 6.57 5.78 -11.16
N ALA A 21 5.53 5.19 -10.57
CA ALA A 21 4.85 5.73 -9.39
C ALA A 21 5.78 5.84 -8.17
N GLN A 22 6.64 4.83 -7.97
CA GLN A 22 7.68 4.87 -6.93
C GLN A 22 8.70 6.00 -7.21
N ALA A 23 9.12 6.15 -8.46
CA ALA A 23 10.05 7.20 -8.86
C ALA A 23 9.46 8.60 -8.64
N GLU A 24 8.19 8.82 -8.96
CA GLU A 24 7.48 10.08 -8.67
C GLU A 24 7.44 10.38 -7.17
N THR A 25 7.07 9.38 -6.37
CA THR A 25 7.07 9.51 -4.90
C THR A 25 8.46 9.88 -4.38
N ASN A 26 9.51 9.24 -4.90
CA ASN A 26 10.89 9.50 -4.52
C ASN A 26 11.36 10.90 -4.95
N ARG A 27 10.96 11.39 -6.14
CA ARG A 27 11.25 12.77 -6.58
C ARG A 27 10.63 13.80 -5.64
N ILE A 28 9.39 13.58 -5.21
CA ILE A 28 8.70 14.47 -4.25
C ILE A 28 9.33 14.40 -2.85
N ALA A 29 9.83 13.22 -2.46
CA ALA A 29 10.51 13.03 -1.18
C ALA A 29 11.95 13.59 -1.17
N PHE A 30 12.59 13.70 -2.33
CA PHE A 30 13.95 14.20 -2.45
C PHE A 30 14.03 15.68 -2.04
N GLY A 31 15.03 16.03 -1.23
CA GLY A 31 15.21 17.40 -0.73
C GLY A 31 14.34 17.78 0.48
N GLN A 32 13.49 16.89 1.00
CA GLN A 32 12.72 17.19 2.20
C GLN A 32 13.62 17.32 3.45
N PRO A 33 13.44 18.37 4.28
CA PRO A 33 14.26 18.58 5.47
C PRO A 33 13.97 17.51 6.53
N LYS A 34 15.02 17.09 7.26
CA LYS A 34 14.93 16.02 8.29
C LYS A 34 13.80 16.25 9.30
N LYS A 35 13.62 17.49 9.76
CA LYS A 35 12.56 17.87 10.72
C LYS A 35 11.15 17.58 10.18
N ALA A 36 10.89 17.85 8.90
CA ALA A 36 9.60 17.60 8.28
C ALA A 36 9.33 16.08 8.17
N LYS A 37 10.34 15.30 7.79
CA LYS A 37 10.25 13.83 7.75
C LYS A 37 9.93 13.24 9.12
N THR A 38 10.64 13.67 10.18
CA THR A 38 10.41 13.20 11.55
C THR A 38 9.00 13.55 12.05
N LEU A 39 8.51 14.76 11.76
CA LEU A 39 7.17 15.19 12.12
C LEU A 39 6.09 14.35 11.41
N GLN A 40 6.26 14.07 10.11
CA GLN A 40 5.35 13.21 9.36
C GLN A 40 5.34 11.78 9.93
N GLN A 41 6.51 11.22 10.26
CA GLN A 41 6.61 9.88 10.86
C GLN A 41 5.90 9.80 12.21
N ARG A 42 6.08 10.80 13.08
CA ARG A 42 5.40 10.86 14.38
C ARG A 42 3.88 10.95 14.24
N ARG A 43 3.39 11.72 13.26
CA ARG A 43 1.94 11.80 12.97
C ARG A 43 1.40 10.45 12.53
N LYS A 44 2.09 9.77 11.59
CA LYS A 44 1.70 8.42 11.13
C LYS A 44 1.71 7.39 12.25
N ALA A 45 2.69 7.43 13.15
CA ALA A 45 2.75 6.53 14.30
C ALA A 45 1.56 6.73 15.24
N LEU A 46 1.25 7.99 15.56
CA LEU A 46 0.11 8.32 16.43
C LEU A 46 -1.24 7.99 15.77
N GLU A 47 -1.37 8.15 14.46
CA GLU A 47 -2.52 7.67 13.70
C GLU A 47 -2.62 6.14 13.78
N ALA A 48 -1.54 5.41 13.53
CA ALA A 48 -1.52 3.95 13.64
C ALA A 48 -1.92 3.49 15.04
N GLU A 49 -1.34 4.06 16.11
CA GLU A 49 -1.69 3.76 17.49
C GLU A 49 -3.18 4.01 17.78
N ARG A 50 -3.75 5.11 17.28
CA ARG A 50 -5.19 5.39 17.39
C ARG A 50 -6.03 4.36 16.64
N HIS A 51 -5.62 4.01 15.42
CA HIS A 51 -6.32 3.02 14.61
C HIS A 51 -6.30 1.63 15.26
N GLU A 52 -5.17 1.20 15.82
CA GLU A 52 -5.05 -0.06 16.54
C GLU A 52 -5.85 -0.03 17.85
N GLY A 53 -5.79 1.06 18.64
CA GLY A 53 -6.54 1.20 19.88
C GLY A 53 -8.06 1.23 19.72
N HIS A 54 -8.55 1.52 18.51
CA HIS A 54 -9.97 1.49 18.16
C HIS A 54 -10.34 0.32 17.26
N ARG A 55 -9.43 -0.65 17.06
CA ARG A 55 -9.73 -1.84 16.28
C ARG A 55 -10.69 -2.73 17.09
N LEU A 56 -11.91 -2.86 16.61
CA LEU A 56 -12.82 -3.90 17.08
C LEU A 56 -12.36 -5.22 16.47
N GLU A 57 -11.97 -6.18 17.31
CA GLU A 57 -11.79 -7.56 16.87
C GLU A 57 -13.15 -8.04 16.34
N ARG A 58 -13.23 -8.23 15.03
CA ARG A 58 -14.38 -8.91 14.44
C ARG A 58 -14.25 -10.38 14.86
N PRO A 59 -15.27 -11.00 15.46
CA PRO A 59 -15.25 -12.44 15.63
C PRO A 59 -15.04 -13.04 14.26
N GLU A 60 -13.96 -13.81 14.14
CA GLU A 60 -13.65 -14.60 12.96
C GLU A 60 -14.90 -15.44 12.65
N PRO A 61 -15.48 -15.36 11.43
CA PRO A 61 -16.51 -16.32 11.08
C PRO A 61 -15.82 -17.69 11.13
N ASP A 62 -16.31 -18.54 12.02
CA ASP A 62 -15.90 -19.92 12.17
C ASP A 62 -15.58 -20.49 10.79
N SER A 63 -14.33 -20.90 10.61
CA SER A 63 -13.99 -21.79 9.51
C SER A 63 -14.71 -23.11 9.80
N ASP A 64 -15.96 -23.19 9.36
CA ASP A 64 -16.74 -24.42 9.30
C ASP A 64 -15.91 -25.48 8.57
N PRO A 65 -15.50 -26.58 9.23
CA PRO A 65 -15.02 -27.75 8.52
C PRO A 65 -16.26 -28.49 8.01
N ALA A 66 -16.66 -28.22 6.77
CA ALA A 66 -17.68 -29.00 6.09
C ALA A 66 -17.05 -29.77 4.91
N GLU A 67 -16.94 -31.08 5.16
CA GLU A 67 -16.81 -32.23 4.23
C GLU A 67 -15.48 -32.46 3.49
#